data_AF-A3SRI2-F1
#
_entry.id   AF-A3SRI2-F1
#
_cell.length_a   1.000
_cell.length_b   1.000
_cell.length_c   1.000
_cell.angle_alpha   90.00
_cell.angle_beta   90.00
_cell.angle_gamma   90.00
#
_symmetry.space_group_name_H-M   'P 1'
#
loop_
_entity.id
_entity.type
_entity.pdbx_description
1 polymer ?
#
loop_
_entity_poly.entity_id
_entity_poly.type
_entity_poly.pdbx_seq_one_letter_code
_entity_poly.pdbx_strand_id
1 'polypeptide(L)'
;MAQRYGGKYSPDPTDTDPTETTPDIGTYRDAKRTRAGGRVNFLFLAPLPLIWQAFGNGASAMALNLLALGALLLAAWLSREGIIAQEAYDARKVARRPGVPRKMAGSLLTGIGLGLAGFAAGGGTLAALVYLVAGTLLHGFAFGLDPLRDKGMEGIDQHQTDRVARVVDQAEAHLAAMRDAILRSGDRQAEARVERFQTKVREMLRTVEEDPRDLTAARRYLGVYLKGATDATIKFADIYARSRDAGARSDYMMLLTDLEENFTAKTRKLLQDNNSDLEIEISVLRDRLQREGIHLDS
;
A
#
# COMPACT_ATOMS: atom_id res chain seq x y z
N MET A 1 -44.89 -14.68 29.49
CA MET A 1 -44.34 -15.23 28.23
C MET A 1 -44.13 -14.05 27.28
N ALA A 2 -42.88 -13.68 27.00
CA ALA A 2 -42.57 -12.52 26.17
C ALA A 2 -42.18 -13.00 24.77
N GLN A 3 -43.07 -12.84 23.79
CA GLN A 3 -42.71 -12.98 22.37
C GLN A 3 -41.99 -11.71 21.92
N ARG A 4 -40.75 -11.85 21.46
CA ARG A 4 -39.99 -10.77 20.83
C ARG A 4 -40.39 -10.70 19.35
N TYR A 5 -40.90 -9.55 18.91
CA TYR A 5 -41.12 -9.26 17.50
C TYR A 5 -39.79 -8.91 16.82
N GLY A 6 -39.40 -9.70 15.82
CA GLY A 6 -38.33 -9.39 14.87
C GLY A 6 -38.90 -8.67 13.64
N GLY A 7 -38.33 -7.54 13.27
CA GLY A 7 -38.72 -6.81 12.06
C GLY A 7 -38.15 -7.47 10.79
N LYS A 8 -38.72 -7.13 9.63
CA LYS A 8 -38.39 -7.65 8.27
C LYS A 8 -36.90 -7.56 7.84
N TYR A 9 -36.04 -6.95 8.65
CA TYR A 9 -34.60 -6.77 8.39
C TYR A 9 -33.72 -7.22 9.55
N SER A 10 -34.25 -7.98 10.52
CA SER A 10 -33.42 -8.62 11.56
C SER A 10 -32.93 -9.98 11.04
N PRO A 11 -31.63 -10.28 11.10
CA PRO A 11 -31.15 -11.63 10.80
C PRO A 11 -31.72 -12.60 11.83
N ASP A 12 -32.57 -13.51 11.38
CA ASP A 12 -33.18 -14.56 12.21
C ASP A 12 -32.11 -15.63 12.53
N PRO A 13 -31.95 -16.06 13.80
CA PRO A 13 -30.90 -16.99 14.18
C PRO A 13 -31.27 -18.47 13.99
N THR A 14 -32.21 -18.79 13.09
CA THR A 14 -32.71 -20.17 12.92
C THR A 14 -32.61 -20.63 11.48
N ASP A 15 -31.36 -20.88 11.04
CA ASP A 15 -30.95 -22.11 10.36
C ASP A 15 -29.47 -21.96 10.04
N THR A 16 -28.62 -22.57 10.86
CA THR A 16 -27.21 -22.76 10.48
C THR A 16 -26.76 -24.09 11.04
N ASP A 17 -26.49 -25.02 10.13
CA ASP A 17 -25.79 -26.28 10.34
C ASP A 17 -24.56 -26.08 11.25
N PRO A 18 -24.26 -27.04 12.16
CA PRO A 18 -23.14 -26.93 13.07
C PRO A 18 -21.84 -27.35 12.37
N THR A 19 -21.39 -26.57 11.40
CA THR A 19 -20.03 -26.67 10.85
C THR A 19 -19.40 -25.28 10.75
N GLU A 20 -18.52 -25.01 11.71
CA GLU A 20 -17.48 -23.97 11.68
C GLU A 20 -17.93 -22.51 11.46
N THR A 21 -18.63 -21.94 12.43
CA THR A 21 -18.62 -20.48 12.63
C THR A 21 -17.31 -20.07 13.31
N THR A 22 -16.24 -19.97 12.51
CA THR A 22 -15.10 -19.14 12.93
C THR A 22 -15.60 -17.70 12.97
N PRO A 23 -15.50 -16.97 14.11
CA PRO A 23 -15.98 -15.60 14.17
C PRO A 23 -15.29 -14.77 13.08
N ASP A 24 -16.08 -14.05 12.27
CA ASP A 24 -15.59 -13.09 11.28
C ASP A 24 -14.91 -11.93 12.05
N ILE A 25 -13.63 -12.13 12.35
CA ILE A 25 -12.78 -11.11 12.97
C ILE A 25 -12.63 -10.01 11.92
N GLY A 26 -13.44 -8.97 12.04
CA GLY A 26 -13.57 -7.89 11.06
C GLY A 26 -12.23 -7.39 10.49
N THR A 27 -12.27 -7.13 9.18
CA THR A 27 -11.27 -6.57 8.25
C THR A 27 -10.55 -5.29 8.68
N TYR A 28 -10.81 -4.78 9.89
CA TYR A 28 -10.23 -3.56 10.42
C TYR A 28 -8.95 -3.73 11.25
N ARG A 29 -8.57 -4.97 11.60
CA ARG A 29 -7.45 -5.21 12.52
C ARG A 29 -6.10 -4.69 12.01
N ASP A 30 -5.93 -4.56 10.69
CA ASP A 30 -4.68 -4.15 10.03
C ASP A 30 -4.77 -2.84 9.23
N ALA A 31 -5.91 -2.15 9.21
CA ALA A 31 -6.10 -0.93 8.43
C ALA A 31 -5.34 0.26 9.06
N LYS A 32 -4.10 0.52 8.61
CA LYS A 32 -3.33 1.69 9.04
C LYS A 32 -3.77 2.92 8.24
N ARG A 33 -4.15 3.99 8.94
CA ARG A 33 -4.43 5.29 8.31
C ARG A 33 -3.16 5.83 7.65
N THR A 34 -3.26 6.24 6.39
CA THR A 34 -2.16 6.92 5.71
C THR A 34 -1.75 8.20 6.44
N ARG A 35 -0.44 8.41 6.57
CA ARG A 35 0.21 9.64 7.07
C ARG A 35 0.17 10.74 6.01
N ALA A 36 -0.10 10.41 4.74
CA ALA A 36 -0.41 11.37 3.65
C ALA A 36 -1.81 12.00 3.79
N GLY A 37 -2.17 12.40 5.02
CA GLY A 37 -3.47 12.98 5.37
C GLY A 37 -3.45 14.50 5.50
N GLY A 38 -4.18 15.03 6.48
CA GLY A 38 -4.47 16.46 6.61
C GLY A 38 -3.26 17.40 6.62
N ARG A 39 -2.12 16.98 7.18
CA ARG A 39 -0.88 17.77 7.21
C ARG A 39 -0.38 18.14 5.82
N VAL A 40 -0.44 17.20 4.88
CA VAL A 40 0.01 17.42 3.50
C VAL A 40 -1.03 18.20 2.71
N ASN A 41 -2.32 17.93 2.92
CA ASN A 41 -3.39 18.69 2.27
C ASN A 41 -3.32 20.18 2.61
N PHE A 42 -2.87 20.54 3.82
CA PHE A 42 -2.67 21.93 4.19
C PHE A 42 -1.64 22.66 3.29
N LEU A 43 -0.61 21.97 2.82
CA LEU A 43 0.41 22.55 1.93
C LEU A 43 -0.15 22.98 0.57
N PHE A 44 -1.28 22.40 0.13
CA PHE A 44 -1.94 22.84 -1.11
C PHE A 44 -2.77 24.12 -0.89
N LEU A 45 -3.24 24.36 0.33
CA LEU A 45 -4.04 25.53 0.68
C LEU A 45 -3.18 26.73 1.09
N ALA A 46 -2.06 26.46 1.78
CA ALA A 46 -1.15 27.47 2.28
C ALA A 46 -0.66 28.51 1.23
N PRO A 47 -0.37 28.15 -0.03
CA PRO A 47 0.15 29.11 -1.01
C PRO A 47 -0.96 29.88 -1.77
N LEU A 48 -2.24 29.50 -1.66
CA LEU A 48 -3.33 30.15 -2.39
C LEU A 48 -3.45 31.67 -2.16
N PRO A 49 -3.16 32.21 -0.96
CA PRO A 49 -3.08 33.66 -0.75
C PRO A 49 -2.16 34.41 -1.73
N LEU A 50 -1.14 33.75 -2.29
CA LEU A 50 -0.24 34.35 -3.30
C LEU A 50 -0.96 34.73 -4.59
N ILE A 51 -2.11 34.10 -4.90
CA ILE A 51 -2.91 34.41 -6.09
C ILE A 51 -3.34 35.88 -6.05
N TRP A 52 -3.83 36.37 -4.90
CA TRP A 52 -4.24 37.77 -4.78
C TRP A 52 -3.06 38.74 -4.91
N GLN A 53 -1.86 38.35 -4.46
CA GLN A 53 -0.65 39.17 -4.61
C GLN A 53 -0.09 39.18 -6.03
N ALA A 54 -0.44 38.18 -6.85
CA ALA A 54 -0.04 38.12 -8.24
C ALA A 54 -0.77 39.17 -9.11
N PHE A 55 -1.96 39.61 -8.72
CA PHE A 55 -2.74 40.61 -9.45
C PHE A 55 -2.55 42.01 -8.88
N GLY A 56 -2.33 43.00 -9.75
CA GLY A 56 -2.27 44.43 -9.37
C GLY A 56 -0.88 45.01 -9.10
N ASN A 57 0.18 44.20 -9.07
CA ASN A 57 1.55 44.63 -8.71
C ASN A 57 2.54 44.67 -9.89
N GLY A 58 2.04 44.63 -11.13
CA GLY A 58 2.85 44.64 -12.35
C GLY A 58 3.31 43.25 -12.83
N ALA A 59 3.82 43.20 -14.07
CA ALA A 59 4.10 41.93 -14.76
C ALA A 59 5.21 41.08 -14.10
N SER A 60 6.25 41.72 -13.55
CA SER A 60 7.35 41.02 -12.87
C SER A 60 6.93 40.37 -11.56
N ALA A 61 6.17 41.11 -10.73
CA ALA A 61 5.61 40.58 -9.48
C ALA A 61 4.62 39.44 -9.76
N MET A 62 3.79 39.57 -10.80
CA MET A 62 2.89 38.51 -11.24
C MET A 62 3.65 37.24 -11.61
N ALA A 63 4.67 37.35 -12.46
CA ALA A 63 5.47 36.19 -12.90
C ALA A 63 6.16 35.48 -11.72
N LEU A 64 6.78 36.23 -10.80
CA LEU A 64 7.45 35.66 -9.63
C LEU A 64 6.47 34.98 -8.67
N ASN A 65 5.31 35.58 -8.40
CA ASN A 65 4.30 34.97 -7.53
C ASN A 65 3.67 33.72 -8.15
N LEU A 66 3.47 33.67 -9.47
CA LEU A 66 3.01 32.47 -10.15
C LEU A 66 4.05 31.35 -10.14
N LEU A 67 5.33 31.68 -10.33
CA LEU A 67 6.43 30.71 -10.20
C LEU A 67 6.54 30.19 -8.76
N ALA A 68 6.42 31.07 -7.77
CA ALA A 68 6.42 30.70 -6.35
C ALA A 68 5.25 29.76 -6.03
N LEU A 69 4.04 30.11 -6.46
CA LEU A 69 2.83 29.30 -6.29
C LEU A 69 3.00 27.92 -6.96
N GLY A 70 3.47 27.90 -8.21
CA GLY A 70 3.71 26.65 -8.95
C GLY A 70 4.75 25.76 -8.24
N ALA A 71 5.84 26.34 -7.75
CA ALA A 71 6.85 25.63 -6.99
C ALA A 71 6.30 25.04 -5.68
N LEU A 72 5.49 25.78 -4.94
CA LEU A 72 4.87 25.34 -3.68
C LEU A 72 3.83 24.24 -3.90
N LEU A 73 3.01 24.35 -4.95
CA LEU A 73 2.06 23.29 -5.32
C LEU A 73 2.77 22.01 -5.77
N LEU A 74 3.83 22.14 -6.56
CA LEU A 74 4.66 21.00 -6.96
C LEU A 74 5.34 20.37 -5.74
N ALA A 75 5.84 21.18 -4.80
CA ALA A 75 6.43 20.71 -3.55
C ALA A 75 5.41 19.93 -2.69
N ALA A 76 4.17 20.42 -2.59
CA ALA A 76 3.10 19.74 -1.87
C ALA A 76 2.76 18.38 -2.50
N TRP A 77 2.69 18.33 -3.84
CA TRP A 77 2.47 17.09 -4.58
C TRP A 77 3.60 16.07 -4.36
N LEU A 78 4.86 16.51 -4.48
CA LEU A 78 6.03 15.66 -4.23
C LEU A 78 6.07 15.14 -2.79
N SER A 79 5.72 15.99 -1.82
CA SER A 79 5.69 15.61 -0.40
C SER A 79 4.64 14.55 -0.12
N ARG A 80 3.43 14.69 -0.69
CA ARG A 80 2.37 13.67 -0.61
C ARG A 80 2.83 12.33 -1.15
N GLU A 81 3.39 12.37 -2.36
CA GLU A 81 3.79 11.20 -3.11
C GLU A 81 5.04 10.53 -2.53
N GLY A 82 5.89 11.30 -1.83
CA GLY A 82 7.01 10.79 -1.04
C GLY A 82 6.58 10.11 0.26
N ILE A 83 5.55 10.62 0.94
CA ILE A 83 5.00 9.98 2.15
C ILE A 83 4.31 8.66 1.80
N ILE A 84 3.54 8.62 0.71
CA ILE A 84 2.91 7.38 0.22
C ILE A 84 3.98 6.35 -0.14
N ALA A 85 5.03 6.77 -0.85
CA ALA A 85 6.15 5.88 -1.20
C ALA A 85 6.87 5.35 0.05
N GLN A 86 7.08 6.20 1.07
CA GLN A 86 7.66 5.75 2.33
C GLN A 86 6.74 4.78 3.08
N GLU A 87 5.43 4.99 3.10
CA GLU A 87 4.50 4.07 3.74
C GLU A 87 4.52 2.69 3.08
N ALA A 88 4.57 2.65 1.75
CA ALA A 88 4.72 1.39 1.00
C ALA A 88 6.05 0.70 1.33
N TYR A 89 7.14 1.47 1.43
CA TYR A 89 8.46 0.95 1.82
C TYR A 89 8.46 0.41 3.27
N ASP A 90 7.87 1.14 4.21
CA ASP A 90 7.84 0.79 5.63
C ASP A 90 6.95 -0.43 5.89
N ALA A 91 5.86 -0.59 5.12
CA ALA A 91 4.90 -1.68 5.27
C ALA A 91 5.47 -3.05 4.89
N ARG A 92 6.50 -3.11 4.04
CA ARG A 92 7.10 -4.35 3.55
C ARG A 92 8.34 -4.71 4.35
N LYS A 93 8.61 -6.00 4.56
CA LYS A 93 9.87 -6.45 5.20
C LYS A 93 11.06 -6.32 4.26
N VAL A 94 10.81 -6.55 2.96
CA VAL A 94 11.80 -6.45 1.88
C VAL A 94 11.33 -5.40 0.89
N ALA A 95 12.09 -4.32 0.71
CA ALA A 95 11.71 -3.23 -0.19
C ALA A 95 12.92 -2.46 -0.70
N ARG A 96 12.85 -2.05 -1.98
CA ARG A 96 13.85 -1.16 -2.58
C ARG A 96 13.62 0.29 -2.15
N ARG A 97 14.69 1.05 -1.96
CA ARG A 97 14.58 2.49 -1.74
C ARG A 97 13.83 3.16 -2.91
N PRO A 98 13.03 4.21 -2.65
CA PRO A 98 12.43 5.01 -3.70
C PRO A 98 13.48 5.55 -4.67
N GLY A 99 13.23 5.46 -5.98
CA GLY A 99 14.21 5.87 -7.00
C GLY A 99 14.51 7.37 -7.03
N VAL A 100 13.58 8.20 -6.54
CA VAL A 100 13.72 9.65 -6.42
C VAL A 100 13.37 10.07 -4.99
N PRO A 101 14.21 10.84 -4.28
CA PRO A 101 13.93 11.32 -2.92
C PRO A 101 12.93 12.48 -2.95
N ARG A 102 11.64 12.14 -3.09
CA ARG A 102 10.54 13.07 -3.35
C ARG A 102 10.32 14.07 -2.20
N LYS A 103 10.48 13.66 -0.93
CA LYS A 103 10.33 14.59 0.22
C LYS A 103 11.49 15.56 0.34
N MET A 104 12.71 15.12 0.01
CA MET A 104 13.87 16.03 -0.06
C MET A 104 13.71 17.05 -1.19
N ALA A 105 13.30 16.60 -2.38
CA ALA A 105 13.02 17.50 -3.49
C ALA A 105 11.84 18.45 -3.18
N GLY A 106 10.80 17.99 -2.49
CA GLY A 106 9.71 18.82 -1.99
C GLY A 106 10.19 19.87 -0.98
N SER A 107 11.12 19.52 -0.09
CA SER A 107 11.73 20.45 0.86
C SER A 107 12.51 21.55 0.15
N LEU A 108 13.31 21.19 -0.86
CA LEU A 108 14.06 22.16 -1.66
C LEU A 108 13.12 23.09 -2.45
N LEU A 109 12.11 22.54 -3.12
CA LEU A 109 11.11 23.32 -3.85
C LEU A 109 10.31 24.27 -2.95
N THR A 110 10.02 23.85 -1.71
CA THR A 110 9.35 24.71 -0.73
C THR A 110 10.20 25.94 -0.39
N GLY A 111 11.50 25.74 -0.15
CA GLY A 111 12.44 26.85 0.02
C GLY A 111 12.48 27.76 -1.20
N ILE A 112 12.62 27.20 -2.40
CA ILE A 112 12.64 28.00 -3.65
C ILE A 112 11.35 28.83 -3.79
N GLY A 113 10.18 28.23 -3.56
CA GLY A 113 8.90 28.92 -3.63
C GLY A 113 8.77 30.06 -2.62
N LEU A 114 9.18 29.83 -1.37
CA LEU A 114 9.17 30.87 -0.34
C LEU A 114 10.19 31.98 -0.61
N GLY A 115 11.38 31.63 -1.12
CA GLY A 115 12.38 32.60 -1.55
C GLY A 115 11.89 33.50 -2.68
N LEU A 116 11.25 32.91 -3.70
CA LEU A 116 10.63 33.65 -4.81
C LEU A 116 9.51 34.58 -4.34
N ALA A 117 8.62 34.10 -3.47
CA ALA A 117 7.54 34.90 -2.90
C ALA A 117 8.10 36.07 -2.05
N GLY A 118 9.09 35.80 -1.20
CA GLY A 118 9.73 36.82 -0.38
C GLY A 118 10.48 37.88 -1.20
N PHE A 119 11.08 37.47 -2.32
CA PHE A 119 11.70 38.40 -3.27
C PHE A 119 10.64 39.27 -3.97
N ALA A 120 9.54 38.66 -4.43
CA ALA A 120 8.43 39.36 -5.09
C ALA A 120 7.76 40.39 -4.17
N ALA A 121 7.73 40.15 -2.86
CA ALA A 121 7.21 41.07 -1.85
C ALA A 121 8.14 42.26 -1.53
N GLY A 122 9.29 42.38 -2.19
CA GLY A 122 10.22 43.50 -2.01
C GLY A 122 11.23 43.34 -0.87
N GLY A 123 11.37 42.15 -0.27
CA GLY A 123 12.29 41.90 0.86
C GLY A 123 13.78 41.92 0.51
N GLY A 124 14.14 42.04 -0.78
CA GLY A 124 15.51 41.98 -1.26
C GLY A 124 16.10 40.55 -1.24
N THR A 125 17.34 40.41 -1.72
CA THR A 125 18.00 39.11 -1.91
C THR A 125 18.29 38.38 -0.59
N LEU A 126 18.60 39.13 0.47
CA LEU A 126 18.88 38.55 1.79
C LEU A 126 17.62 37.89 2.38
N ALA A 127 16.47 38.57 2.34
CA ALA A 127 15.22 38.00 2.84
C ALA A 127 14.81 36.75 2.04
N ALA A 128 14.96 36.81 0.71
CA ALA A 128 14.69 35.66 -0.16
C ALA A 128 15.55 34.43 0.21
N LEU A 129 16.84 34.65 0.51
CA LEU A 129 17.75 33.58 0.93
C LEU A 129 17.39 33.02 2.30
N VAL A 130 16.99 33.87 3.25
CA VAL A 130 16.51 33.43 4.57
C VAL A 130 15.25 32.57 4.42
N TYR A 131 14.27 33.01 3.64
CA TYR A 131 13.05 32.23 3.41
C TYR A 131 13.31 30.91 2.69
N LEU A 132 14.28 30.87 1.77
CA LEU A 132 14.69 29.65 1.11
C LEU A 132 15.27 28.64 2.10
N VAL A 133 16.26 29.06 2.88
CA VAL A 133 16.95 28.19 3.85
C VAL A 133 15.98 27.73 4.93
N ALA A 134 15.23 28.67 5.52
CA ALA A 134 14.26 28.36 6.56
C ALA A 134 13.15 27.44 6.05
N GLY A 135 12.60 27.73 4.85
CA GLY A 135 11.58 26.91 4.20
C GLY A 135 12.04 25.48 3.96
N THR A 136 13.24 25.29 3.40
CA THR A 136 13.79 23.96 3.14
C THR A 136 14.03 23.18 4.43
N LEU A 137 14.61 23.80 5.45
CA LEU A 137 14.88 23.13 6.72
C LEU A 137 13.59 22.77 7.46
N LEU A 138 12.67 23.73 7.63
CA LEU A 138 11.41 23.50 8.36
C LEU A 138 10.56 22.44 7.67
N HIS A 139 10.49 22.47 6.34
CA HIS A 139 9.77 21.44 5.58
C HIS A 139 10.44 20.06 5.72
N GLY A 140 11.77 20.02 5.62
CA GLY A 140 12.55 18.80 5.82
C GLY A 140 12.35 18.19 7.22
N PHE A 141 12.32 19.02 8.27
CA PHE A 141 12.04 18.56 9.63
C PHE A 141 10.59 18.12 9.83
N ALA A 142 9.63 18.82 9.19
CA ALA A 142 8.21 18.49 9.33
C ALA A 142 7.83 17.15 8.69
N PHE A 143 8.44 16.80 7.55
CA PHE A 143 8.09 15.60 6.76
C PHE A 143 9.16 14.49 6.78
N GLY A 144 10.35 14.78 7.27
CA GLY A 144 11.48 13.86 7.33
C GLY A 144 12.09 13.52 5.97
N LEU A 145 13.26 12.88 6.00
CA LEU A 145 13.99 12.45 4.81
C LEU A 145 13.42 11.16 4.20
N ASP A 146 13.59 10.98 2.90
CA ASP A 146 13.23 9.73 2.20
C ASP A 146 14.15 8.56 2.62
N PRO A 147 13.67 7.31 2.65
CA PRO A 147 14.53 6.13 2.85
C PRO A 147 15.60 6.04 1.76
N LEU A 148 16.88 5.96 2.15
CA LEU A 148 18.03 5.94 1.21
C LEU A 148 18.68 4.57 1.05
N ARG A 149 18.24 3.57 1.81
CA ARG A 149 18.78 2.22 1.83
C ARG A 149 17.71 1.21 1.45
N ASP A 150 18.15 0.10 0.89
CA ASP A 150 17.30 -1.05 0.64
C ASP A 150 17.06 -1.81 1.96
N LYS A 151 15.85 -2.39 2.12
CA LYS A 151 15.42 -3.09 3.33
C LYS A 151 15.38 -4.59 3.08
N GLY A 152 15.89 -5.38 4.03
CA GLY A 152 15.76 -6.85 4.00
C GLY A 152 16.50 -7.52 2.83
N MET A 153 17.55 -6.89 2.30
CA MET A 153 18.34 -7.41 1.18
C MET A 153 19.74 -7.91 1.59
N GLU A 154 19.98 -8.12 2.89
CA GLU A 154 21.27 -8.57 3.42
C GLU A 154 21.37 -10.10 3.35
N GLY A 155 22.40 -10.63 2.68
CA GLY A 155 22.73 -12.07 2.70
C GLY A 155 22.02 -12.98 1.70
N ILE A 156 21.12 -12.45 0.85
CA ILE A 156 20.43 -13.19 -0.23
C ILE A 156 20.88 -12.61 -1.57
N ASP A 157 21.03 -13.45 -2.60
CA ASP A 157 21.38 -13.03 -3.96
C ASP A 157 20.47 -11.89 -4.42
N GLN A 158 21.06 -10.71 -4.68
CA GLN A 158 20.35 -9.45 -4.95
C GLN A 158 19.35 -9.61 -6.11
N HIS A 159 19.64 -10.52 -7.05
CA HIS A 159 18.75 -10.85 -8.15
C HIS A 159 17.46 -11.56 -7.72
N GLN A 160 17.48 -12.41 -6.69
CA GLN A 160 16.27 -13.06 -6.17
C GLN A 160 15.37 -12.07 -5.45
N THR A 161 15.96 -11.24 -4.60
CA THR A 161 15.26 -10.19 -3.84
C THR A 161 14.62 -9.16 -4.78
N ASP A 162 15.33 -8.74 -5.82
CA ASP A 162 14.79 -7.86 -6.87
C ASP A 162 13.60 -8.47 -7.62
N ARG A 163 13.61 -9.80 -7.82
CA ARG A 163 12.51 -10.50 -8.48
C ARG A 163 11.28 -10.58 -7.59
N VAL A 164 11.45 -10.84 -6.30
CA VAL A 164 10.35 -10.84 -5.33
C VAL A 164 9.69 -9.47 -5.32
N ALA A 165 10.46 -8.39 -5.12
CA ALA A 165 9.94 -7.03 -5.06
C ALA A 165 9.09 -6.66 -6.29
N ARG A 166 9.58 -6.98 -7.50
CA ARG A 166 8.83 -6.74 -8.75
C ARG A 166 7.52 -7.53 -8.82
N VAL A 167 7.51 -8.78 -8.37
CA VAL A 167 6.30 -9.61 -8.38
C VAL A 167 5.28 -9.11 -7.35
N VAL A 168 5.74 -8.67 -6.18
CA VAL A 168 4.87 -8.04 -5.18
C VAL A 168 4.23 -6.76 -5.73
N ASP A 169 5.02 -5.88 -6.37
CA ASP A 169 4.49 -4.65 -6.97
C ASP A 169 3.44 -4.93 -8.05
N GLN A 170 3.67 -5.93 -8.91
CA GLN A 170 2.71 -6.34 -9.92
C GLN A 170 1.43 -6.91 -9.30
N ALA A 171 1.56 -7.73 -8.25
CA ALA A 171 0.42 -8.31 -7.56
C ALA A 171 -0.44 -7.24 -6.89
N GLU A 172 0.16 -6.28 -6.17
CA GLU A 172 -0.57 -5.16 -5.56
C GLU A 172 -1.25 -4.28 -6.63
N ALA A 173 -0.62 -4.06 -7.78
CA ALA A 173 -1.25 -3.36 -8.89
C ALA A 173 -2.50 -4.10 -9.43
N HIS A 174 -2.46 -5.43 -9.50
CA HIS A 174 -3.61 -6.25 -9.85
C HIS A 174 -4.73 -6.18 -8.80
N LEU A 175 -4.38 -6.18 -7.50
CA LEU A 175 -5.36 -6.01 -6.42
C LEU A 175 -6.03 -4.64 -6.46
N ALA A 176 -5.27 -3.57 -6.71
CA ALA A 176 -5.81 -2.23 -6.89
C ALA A 176 -6.77 -2.15 -8.08
N ALA A 177 -6.38 -2.69 -9.23
CA ALA A 177 -7.24 -2.74 -10.42
C ALA A 177 -8.54 -3.55 -10.17
N MET A 178 -8.46 -4.65 -9.41
CA MET A 178 -9.66 -5.39 -8.97
C MET A 178 -10.58 -4.55 -8.09
N ARG A 179 -10.01 -3.81 -7.13
CA ARG A 179 -10.77 -2.91 -6.25
C ARG A 179 -11.52 -1.85 -7.05
N ASP A 180 -10.83 -1.19 -7.96
CA ASP A 180 -11.42 -0.12 -8.77
C ASP A 180 -12.48 -0.66 -9.72
N ALA A 181 -12.25 -1.84 -10.28
CA ALA A 181 -13.22 -2.49 -11.15
C ALA A 181 -14.49 -2.88 -10.40
N ILE A 182 -14.38 -3.51 -9.22
CA ILE A 182 -15.55 -4.03 -8.51
C ILE A 182 -16.50 -2.93 -8.02
N LEU A 183 -15.97 -1.75 -7.66
CA LEU A 183 -16.79 -0.58 -7.28
C LEU A 183 -17.78 -0.17 -8.37
N ARG A 184 -17.46 -0.39 -9.65
CA ARG A 184 -18.36 -0.07 -10.77
C ARG A 184 -19.58 -1.00 -10.83
N SER A 185 -19.53 -2.18 -10.24
CA SER A 185 -20.66 -3.10 -10.16
C SER A 185 -21.76 -2.59 -9.21
N GLY A 186 -21.39 -1.82 -8.18
CA GLY A 186 -22.28 -1.36 -7.12
C GLY A 186 -22.90 -2.49 -6.29
N ASP A 187 -22.34 -3.71 -6.32
CA ASP A 187 -22.74 -4.83 -5.47
C ASP A 187 -21.86 -4.87 -4.21
N ARG A 188 -22.43 -4.44 -3.08
CA ARG A 188 -21.73 -4.43 -1.78
C ARG A 188 -21.23 -5.80 -1.35
N GLN A 189 -21.96 -6.87 -1.67
CA GLN A 189 -21.52 -8.22 -1.32
C GLN A 189 -20.29 -8.61 -2.14
N ALA A 190 -20.28 -8.25 -3.43
CA ALA A 190 -19.14 -8.54 -4.31
C ALA A 190 -17.91 -7.72 -3.92
N GLU A 191 -18.10 -6.44 -3.56
CA GLU A 191 -17.05 -5.57 -3.01
C GLU A 191 -16.41 -6.20 -1.76
N ALA A 192 -17.22 -6.59 -0.77
CA ALA A 192 -16.74 -7.22 0.46
C ALA A 192 -15.99 -8.54 0.19
N ARG A 193 -16.45 -9.31 -0.81
CA ARG A 193 -15.80 -10.57 -1.20
C ARG A 193 -14.45 -10.34 -1.86
N VAL A 194 -14.34 -9.35 -2.75
CA VAL A 194 -13.04 -8.92 -3.31
C VAL A 194 -12.08 -8.46 -2.21
N GLU A 195 -12.54 -7.69 -1.23
CA GLU A 195 -11.69 -7.26 -0.11
C GLU A 195 -11.17 -8.45 0.73
N ARG A 196 -11.99 -9.48 0.95
CA ARG A 196 -11.55 -10.71 1.63
C ARG A 196 -10.51 -11.45 0.79
N PHE A 197 -10.75 -11.62 -0.51
CA PHE A 197 -9.77 -12.21 -1.42
C PHE A 197 -8.44 -11.45 -1.43
N GLN A 198 -8.46 -10.12 -1.49
CA GLN A 198 -7.25 -9.28 -1.39
C GLN A 198 -6.46 -9.58 -0.12
N THR A 199 -7.14 -9.82 1.01
CA THR A 199 -6.49 -10.16 2.28
C THR A 199 -5.73 -11.48 2.17
N LYS A 200 -6.32 -12.50 1.52
CA LYS A 200 -5.67 -13.80 1.28
C LYS A 200 -4.47 -13.70 0.35
N VAL A 201 -4.55 -12.87 -0.69
CA VAL A 201 -3.40 -12.62 -1.56
C VAL A 201 -2.28 -11.90 -0.81
N ARG A 202 -2.60 -10.90 0.03
CA ARG A 202 -1.58 -10.20 0.85
C ARG A 202 -0.91 -11.11 1.89
N GLU A 203 -1.63 -12.08 2.44
CA GLU A 203 -1.06 -13.13 3.32
C GLU A 203 0.00 -13.96 2.58
N MET A 204 -0.30 -14.38 1.34
CA MET A 204 0.64 -15.08 0.47
C MET A 204 1.84 -14.21 0.09
N LEU A 205 1.62 -12.93 -0.23
CA LEU A 205 2.70 -11.99 -0.55
C LEU A 205 3.66 -11.82 0.63
N ARG A 206 3.14 -11.64 1.86
CA ARG A 206 3.96 -11.56 3.07
C ARG A 206 4.80 -12.83 3.28
N THR A 207 4.22 -14.01 3.04
CA THR A 207 4.94 -15.29 3.15
C THR A 207 6.12 -15.36 2.17
N VAL A 208 5.92 -14.95 0.92
CA VAL A 208 6.98 -14.91 -0.11
C VAL A 208 8.01 -13.80 0.14
N GLU A 209 7.60 -12.70 0.77
CA GLU A 209 8.55 -11.66 1.23
C GLU A 209 9.42 -12.14 2.39
N GLU A 210 8.90 -13.03 3.25
CA GLU A 210 9.65 -13.63 4.36
C GLU A 210 10.66 -14.67 3.87
N ASP A 211 10.31 -15.46 2.85
CA ASP A 211 11.23 -16.38 2.18
C ASP A 211 11.20 -16.23 0.65
N PRO A 212 12.21 -15.57 0.05
CA PRO A 212 12.32 -15.39 -1.40
C PRO A 212 12.36 -16.69 -2.22
N ARG A 213 12.73 -17.83 -1.61
CA ARG A 213 12.79 -19.14 -2.27
C ARG A 213 11.39 -19.62 -2.69
N ASP A 214 10.38 -19.27 -1.89
CA ASP A 214 8.97 -19.60 -2.14
C ASP A 214 8.38 -18.95 -3.39
N LEU A 215 9.03 -17.89 -3.91
CA LEU A 215 8.57 -17.20 -5.10
C LEU A 215 8.38 -18.15 -6.29
N THR A 216 9.23 -19.17 -6.44
CA THR A 216 9.12 -20.12 -7.55
C THR A 216 7.83 -20.95 -7.44
N ALA A 217 7.47 -21.37 -6.23
CA ALA A 217 6.24 -22.11 -5.97
C ALA A 217 4.98 -21.22 -6.03
N ALA A 218 5.12 -19.93 -5.73
CA ALA A 218 4.05 -18.93 -5.71
C ALA A 218 3.78 -18.23 -7.06
N ARG A 219 4.75 -18.23 -7.99
CA ARG A 219 4.73 -17.41 -9.22
C ARG A 219 3.46 -17.57 -10.06
N ARG A 220 2.96 -18.79 -10.22
CA ARG A 220 1.75 -19.05 -11.03
C ARG A 220 0.51 -18.38 -10.43
N TYR A 221 0.42 -18.35 -9.09
CA TYR A 221 -0.69 -17.74 -8.37
C TYR A 221 -0.62 -16.20 -8.46
N LEU A 222 0.53 -15.63 -8.13
CA LEU A 222 0.73 -14.17 -8.10
C LEU A 222 0.74 -13.53 -9.50
N GLY A 223 1.06 -14.30 -10.55
CA GLY A 223 1.04 -13.82 -11.94
C GLY A 223 -0.25 -14.19 -12.66
N VAL A 224 -0.36 -15.44 -13.10
CA VAL A 224 -1.41 -15.89 -14.04
C VAL A 224 -2.79 -15.86 -13.39
N TYR A 225 -2.93 -16.45 -12.20
CA TYR A 225 -4.24 -16.51 -11.53
C TYR A 225 -4.71 -15.15 -11.06
N LEU A 226 -3.80 -14.33 -10.52
CA LEU A 226 -4.16 -12.99 -10.07
C LEU A 226 -4.58 -12.09 -11.24
N LYS A 227 -3.83 -12.11 -12.35
CA LYS A 227 -4.23 -11.40 -13.57
C LYS A 227 -5.58 -11.90 -14.09
N GLY A 228 -5.79 -13.22 -14.11
CA GLY A 228 -7.06 -13.82 -14.52
C GLY A 228 -8.24 -13.37 -13.64
N ALA A 229 -8.04 -13.28 -12.32
CA ALA A 229 -9.01 -12.76 -11.38
C ALA A 229 -9.31 -11.27 -11.61
N THR A 230 -8.30 -10.46 -11.93
CA THR A 230 -8.48 -9.06 -12.34
C THR A 230 -9.33 -8.95 -13.61
N ASP A 231 -8.98 -9.69 -14.65
CA ASP A 231 -9.69 -9.67 -15.93
C ASP A 231 -11.15 -10.14 -15.77
N ALA A 232 -11.40 -11.17 -14.94
CA ALA A 232 -12.74 -11.64 -14.62
C ALA A 232 -13.56 -10.60 -13.82
N THR A 233 -12.93 -9.91 -12.87
CA THR A 233 -13.58 -8.85 -12.08
C THR A 233 -14.00 -7.67 -12.96
N ILE A 234 -13.16 -7.26 -13.91
CA ILE A 234 -13.49 -6.20 -14.87
C ILE A 234 -14.71 -6.61 -15.70
N LYS A 235 -14.70 -7.83 -16.27
CA LYS A 235 -15.82 -8.34 -17.07
C LYS A 235 -17.11 -8.45 -16.27
N PHE A 236 -17.04 -8.98 -15.05
CA PHE A 236 -18.19 -9.07 -14.16
C PHE A 236 -18.76 -7.68 -13.87
N ALA A 237 -17.92 -6.72 -13.49
CA ALA A 237 -18.37 -5.37 -13.20
C ALA A 237 -19.07 -4.71 -14.40
N ASP A 238 -18.54 -4.90 -15.62
CA ASP A 238 -19.12 -4.34 -16.85
C ASP A 238 -20.46 -4.98 -17.23
N ILE A 239 -20.62 -6.30 -17.00
CA ILE A 239 -21.89 -7.01 -17.24
C ILE A 239 -22.90 -6.57 -16.19
N TYR A 240 -22.55 -6.66 -14.91
CA TYR A 240 -23.46 -6.42 -13.80
C TYR A 240 -23.94 -4.97 -13.73
N ALA A 241 -23.07 -4.00 -14.05
CA ALA A 241 -23.45 -2.60 -14.11
C ALA A 241 -24.51 -2.30 -15.19
N ARG A 242 -24.52 -3.06 -16.30
CA ARG A 242 -25.45 -2.85 -17.42
C ARG A 242 -26.77 -3.61 -17.27
N SER A 243 -26.71 -4.89 -16.90
CA SER A 243 -27.87 -5.79 -16.95
C SER A 243 -28.34 -6.31 -15.60
N ARG A 244 -27.56 -6.10 -14.52
CA ARG A 244 -27.82 -6.69 -13.19
C ARG A 244 -28.02 -8.22 -13.25
N ASP A 245 -27.30 -8.88 -14.15
CA ASP A 245 -27.39 -10.31 -14.41
C ASP A 245 -27.05 -11.15 -13.16
N ALA A 246 -28.03 -11.90 -12.67
CA ALA A 246 -27.90 -12.74 -11.49
C ALA A 246 -27.02 -13.99 -11.73
N GLY A 247 -26.98 -14.51 -12.96
CA GLY A 247 -26.13 -15.64 -13.33
C GLY A 247 -24.66 -15.24 -13.32
N ALA A 248 -24.32 -14.12 -13.99
CA ALA A 248 -22.96 -13.57 -13.98
C ALA A 248 -22.45 -13.27 -12.55
N ARG A 249 -23.35 -12.82 -11.67
CA ARG A 249 -23.05 -12.63 -10.24
C ARG A 249 -22.75 -13.95 -9.54
N SER A 250 -23.58 -14.96 -9.73
CA SER A 250 -23.37 -16.28 -9.12
C SER A 250 -22.03 -16.89 -9.55
N ASP A 251 -21.75 -16.88 -10.86
CA ASP A 251 -20.51 -17.42 -11.42
C ASP A 251 -19.27 -16.70 -10.88
N TYR A 252 -19.34 -15.37 -10.77
CA TYR A 252 -18.25 -14.58 -10.19
C TYR A 252 -18.04 -14.88 -8.70
N MET A 253 -19.10 -15.06 -7.92
CA MET A 253 -18.99 -15.42 -6.50
C MET A 253 -18.40 -16.82 -6.30
N MET A 254 -18.73 -17.78 -7.16
CA MET A 254 -18.11 -19.10 -7.16
C MET A 254 -16.61 -19.00 -7.48
N LEU A 255 -16.25 -18.25 -8.53
CA LEU A 255 -14.84 -17.99 -8.88
C LEU A 255 -14.06 -17.39 -7.69
N LEU A 256 -14.63 -16.41 -6.99
CA LEU A 256 -13.96 -15.80 -5.83
C LEU A 256 -13.78 -16.81 -4.69
N THR A 257 -14.75 -17.71 -4.47
CA THR A 257 -14.65 -18.77 -3.47
C THR A 257 -13.51 -19.72 -3.82
N ASP A 258 -13.47 -20.22 -5.06
CA ASP A 258 -12.41 -21.10 -5.54
C ASP A 258 -11.02 -20.45 -5.41
N LEU A 259 -10.91 -19.16 -5.78
CA LEU A 259 -9.67 -18.42 -5.66
C LEU A 259 -9.24 -18.25 -4.19
N GLU A 260 -10.15 -17.89 -3.29
CA GLU A 260 -9.85 -17.75 -1.86
C GLU A 260 -9.33 -19.07 -1.26
N GLU A 261 -9.98 -20.19 -1.57
CA GLU A 261 -9.59 -21.52 -1.09
C GLU A 261 -8.21 -21.92 -1.62
N ASN A 262 -8.00 -21.76 -2.94
CA ASN A 262 -6.74 -22.14 -3.58
C ASN A 262 -5.56 -21.29 -3.09
N PHE A 263 -5.73 -19.97 -2.91
CA PHE A 263 -4.68 -19.11 -2.37
C PHE A 263 -4.38 -19.42 -0.89
N THR A 264 -5.42 -19.69 -0.09
CA THR A 264 -5.25 -20.07 1.31
C THR A 264 -4.52 -21.40 1.45
N ALA A 265 -4.92 -22.41 0.68
CA ALA A 265 -4.28 -23.72 0.67
C ALA A 265 -2.81 -23.62 0.22
N LYS A 266 -2.54 -22.82 -0.82
CA LYS A 266 -1.18 -22.63 -1.31
C LYS A 266 -0.29 -21.93 -0.28
N THR A 267 -0.81 -20.90 0.39
CA THR A 267 -0.08 -20.17 1.45
C THR A 267 0.25 -21.09 2.61
N ARG A 268 -0.72 -21.90 3.07
CA ARG A 268 -0.50 -22.87 4.15
C ARG A 268 0.58 -23.90 3.78
N LYS A 269 0.62 -24.35 2.53
CA LYS A 269 1.67 -25.26 2.06
C LYS A 269 3.06 -24.64 2.12
N LEU A 270 3.23 -23.38 1.70
CA LEU A 270 4.53 -22.68 1.79
C LEU A 270 5.02 -22.60 3.24
N LEU A 271 4.12 -22.26 4.18
CA LEU A 271 4.46 -22.22 5.60
C LEU A 271 4.83 -23.59 6.18
N GLN A 272 4.19 -24.67 5.72
CA GLN A 272 4.53 -26.04 6.13
C GLN A 272 5.90 -26.47 5.61
N ASP A 273 6.21 -26.15 4.35
CA ASP A 273 7.51 -26.44 3.75
C ASP A 273 8.62 -25.73 4.54
N ASN A 274 8.42 -24.45 4.92
CA ASN A 274 9.36 -23.68 5.74
C ASN A 274 9.58 -24.24 7.15
N ASN A 275 8.53 -24.75 7.80
CA ASN A 275 8.66 -25.39 9.11
C ASN A 275 9.44 -26.73 9.02
N SER A 276 9.25 -27.47 7.94
CA SER A 276 9.94 -28.73 7.70
C SER A 276 11.43 -28.51 7.47
N ASP A 277 11.79 -27.48 6.69
CA ASP A 277 13.19 -27.07 6.50
C ASP A 277 13.87 -26.71 7.82
N LEU A 278 13.19 -25.95 8.69
CA LEU A 278 13.72 -25.59 10.02
C LEU A 278 13.93 -26.83 10.92
N GLU A 279 12.99 -27.78 10.91
CA GLU A 279 13.12 -29.01 11.69
C GLU A 279 14.33 -29.84 11.23
N ILE A 280 14.55 -29.92 9.91
CA ILE A 280 15.73 -30.57 9.33
C ILE A 280 17.00 -29.83 9.77
N GLU A 281 17.06 -28.50 9.67
CA GLU A 281 18.24 -27.73 10.09
C GLU A 281 18.55 -27.90 11.58
N ILE A 282 17.53 -27.90 12.45
CA ILE A 282 17.69 -28.17 13.89
C ILE A 282 18.23 -29.58 14.12
N SER A 283 17.72 -30.58 13.40
CA SER A 283 18.18 -31.96 13.52
C SER A 283 19.65 -32.12 13.11
N VAL A 284 20.04 -31.49 11.99
CA VAL A 284 21.43 -31.50 11.50
C VAL A 284 22.36 -30.79 12.47
N LEU A 285 21.93 -29.65 13.04
CA LEU A 285 22.72 -28.94 14.04
C LEU A 285 22.90 -29.78 15.32
N ARG A 286 21.83 -30.46 15.77
CA ARG A 286 21.89 -31.35 16.94
C ARG A 286 22.86 -32.51 16.70
N ASP A 287 22.80 -33.15 15.54
CA ASP A 287 23.73 -34.21 15.15
C ASP A 287 25.19 -33.72 15.13
N ARG A 288 25.41 -32.50 14.63
CA ARG A 288 26.75 -31.89 14.61
C ARG A 288 27.26 -31.57 16.02
N LEU A 289 26.41 -30.99 16.88
CA LEU A 289 26.75 -30.72 18.28
C LEU A 289 27.07 -32.01 19.05
N GLN A 290 26.31 -33.09 18.81
CA GLN A 290 26.60 -34.40 19.39
C GLN A 290 27.97 -34.96 18.93
N ARG A 291 28.30 -34.81 17.64
CA ARG A 291 29.61 -35.22 17.10
C ARG A 291 30.76 -34.38 17.63
N GLU A 292 30.54 -33.10 17.89
CA GLU A 292 31.52 -32.17 18.45
C GLU A 292 31.58 -32.23 19.99
N GLY A 293 30.77 -33.08 20.64
CA GLY A 293 30.80 -33.32 22.09
C GLY A 293 30.26 -32.16 22.94
N ILE A 294 29.53 -31.23 22.33
CA ILE A 294 28.99 -30.04 22.99
C ILE A 294 27.60 -30.40 23.52
N HIS A 295 27.50 -30.65 24.82
CA HIS A 295 26.22 -30.77 25.51
C HIS A 295 25.77 -29.37 25.93
N LEU A 296 24.57 -28.97 25.49
CA LEU A 296 23.89 -27.80 26.04
C LEU A 296 23.46 -28.15 27.46
N ASP A 297 24.30 -27.82 28.44
CA ASP A 297 23.93 -27.89 29.85
C ASP A 297 22.65 -27.08 30.06
N SER A 298 21.67 -27.72 30.67
CA SER A 298 20.27 -27.27 30.80
C SER A 298 20.10 -26.08 31.73
#